data_AF-B1XTQ1-F1
#
_entry.id   AF-B1XTQ1-F1
#
_cell.length_a   1.000
_cell.length_b   1.000
_cell.length_c   1.000
_cell.angle_alpha   90.00
_cell.angle_beta   90.00
_cell.angle_gamma   90.00
#
_symmetry.space_group_name_H-M   'P 1'
#
loop_
_entity.id
_entity.type
_entity.pdbx_description
1 polymer ?
#
loop_
_entity_poly.entity_id
_entity_poly.type
_entity_poly.pdbx_seq_one_letter_code
_entity_poly.pdbx_strand_id
1 'polypeptide(L)'
;MNVSAREAIYCLSGNETNLTSTLSDYVALTSDGELDQTKTACTNSCVGANAKGWIQEGTGFKRFGSTYNPSTHEGSYKFAWQAGTGDSHSRMFAMNMSYNSTTEVRTGQAFFGFSGAMNPQSTDSTNSDLKGMICNWAGPGGTHNPNNHFQYQRITLGASSSDWDISSASNSNKISYAPTNLCAVSGGLNFDVDANGTVAGGKGASVANGLDTLDSGKSSVQATIEGRGFVNPIYY
;
A
#
# COMPACT_ATOMS: atom_id res chain seq x y z
N MET A 1 15.56 -14.21 5.73
CA MET A 1 14.54 -14.19 6.79
C MET A 1 13.20 -13.89 6.15
N ASN A 2 12.15 -14.57 6.59
CA ASN A 2 10.77 -14.28 6.18
C ASN A 2 10.03 -13.77 7.41
N VAL A 3 9.34 -12.65 7.28
CA VAL A 3 8.54 -12.06 8.34
C VAL A 3 7.20 -11.62 7.79
N SER A 4 6.18 -11.70 8.62
CA SER A 4 4.83 -11.24 8.34
C SER A 4 4.22 -10.65 9.59
N ALA A 5 3.29 -9.72 9.40
CA ALA A 5 2.48 -9.18 10.46
C ALA A 5 1.13 -8.76 9.89
N ARG A 6 0.07 -9.05 10.64
CA ARG A 6 -1.28 -8.57 10.34
C ARG A 6 -1.81 -7.84 11.57
N GLU A 7 -2.39 -6.68 11.35
CA GLU A 7 -2.96 -5.84 12.40
C GLU A 7 -4.36 -5.41 11.97
N ALA A 8 -5.30 -5.43 12.90
CA ALA A 8 -6.61 -4.86 12.68
C ALA A 8 -7.25 -4.39 13.99
N ILE A 9 -8.22 -3.50 13.90
CA ILE A 9 -9.11 -3.18 15.01
C ILE A 9 -10.27 -4.18 15.01
N TYR A 10 -10.71 -4.56 16.21
CA TYR A 10 -11.85 -5.43 16.42
C TYR A 10 -12.79 -4.83 17.47
N CYS A 11 -14.10 -4.94 17.25
CA CYS A 11 -15.12 -4.52 18.21
C CYS A 11 -15.62 -5.72 19.01
N LEU A 12 -15.44 -5.70 20.33
CA LEU A 12 -16.03 -6.68 21.24
C LEU A 12 -17.31 -6.11 21.82
N SER A 13 -18.46 -6.72 21.52
CA SER A 13 -19.70 -6.42 22.23
C SER A 13 -19.81 -7.35 23.45
N GLY A 14 -19.77 -6.79 24.66
CA GLY A 14 -19.86 -7.58 25.89
C GLY A 14 -19.37 -6.81 27.11
N ASN A 15 -19.48 -7.42 28.29
CA ASN A 15 -18.89 -6.91 29.52
C ASN A 15 -17.47 -7.51 29.66
N GLU A 16 -16.49 -6.75 30.14
CA GLU A 16 -15.07 -7.19 30.25
C GLU A 16 -14.91 -8.54 31.00
N THR A 17 -15.87 -8.87 31.87
CA THR A 17 -15.95 -10.11 32.64
C THR A 17 -16.15 -11.39 31.81
N ASN A 18 -16.55 -11.28 30.53
CA ASN A 18 -16.67 -12.41 29.61
C ASN A 18 -15.45 -12.57 28.69
N LEU A 19 -14.40 -11.78 28.90
CA LEU A 19 -13.16 -11.92 28.15
C LEU A 19 -12.40 -13.17 28.60
N THR A 20 -12.40 -14.22 27.78
CA THR A 20 -11.51 -15.37 27.90
C THR A 20 -10.11 -15.00 27.43
N SER A 21 -9.09 -15.75 27.86
CA SER A 21 -7.69 -15.37 27.68
C SER A 21 -7.12 -15.60 26.28
N THR A 22 -7.90 -16.09 25.30
CA THR A 22 -7.35 -16.48 23.98
C THR A 22 -7.87 -15.62 22.84
N LEU A 23 -6.94 -15.12 22.01
CA LEU A 23 -7.21 -14.26 20.86
C LEU A 23 -8.20 -14.91 19.87
N SER A 24 -8.10 -16.22 19.66
CA SER A 24 -8.95 -17.00 18.74
C SER A 24 -10.42 -17.01 19.11
N ASP A 25 -10.80 -16.61 20.32
CA ASP A 25 -12.20 -16.48 20.74
C ASP A 25 -12.89 -15.28 20.06
N TYR A 26 -12.10 -14.31 19.60
CA TYR A 26 -12.57 -13.01 19.12
C TYR A 26 -12.25 -12.76 17.65
N VAL A 27 -11.08 -13.19 17.18
CA VAL A 27 -10.68 -13.01 15.79
C VAL A 27 -10.66 -14.32 15.03
N ALA A 28 -10.86 -14.24 13.72
CA ALA A 28 -10.61 -15.37 12.85
C ALA A 28 -9.12 -15.40 12.52
N LEU A 29 -8.54 -16.60 12.55
CA LEU A 29 -7.14 -16.81 12.24
C LEU A 29 -7.02 -17.73 11.03
N THR A 30 -6.02 -17.49 10.19
CA THR A 30 -5.61 -18.43 9.14
C THR A 30 -4.86 -19.62 9.76
N SER A 31 -4.59 -20.66 8.97
CA SER A 31 -3.92 -21.89 9.45
C SER A 31 -2.50 -21.69 9.95
N ASP A 32 -1.88 -20.56 9.61
CA ASP A 32 -0.58 -20.08 10.09
C ASP A 32 -0.68 -19.29 11.41
N GLY A 33 -1.88 -19.09 11.94
CA GLY A 33 -2.12 -18.36 13.19
C GLY A 33 -2.18 -16.83 13.05
N GLU A 34 -2.14 -16.28 11.83
CA GLU A 34 -2.31 -14.84 11.60
C GLU A 34 -3.78 -14.42 11.46
N LEU A 35 -4.09 -13.12 11.59
CA LEU A 35 -5.45 -12.61 11.38
C LEU A 35 -5.97 -12.95 9.98
N ASP A 36 -7.17 -13.53 9.90
CA ASP A 36 -7.81 -13.85 8.62
C ASP A 36 -8.39 -12.57 7.99
N GLN A 37 -7.70 -12.06 6.97
CA GLN A 37 -8.09 -10.88 6.21
C GLN A 37 -9.47 -11.04 5.54
N THR A 38 -9.84 -12.28 5.18
CA THR A 38 -11.11 -12.58 4.52
C THR A 38 -12.29 -12.55 5.48
N LYS A 39 -12.09 -12.21 6.75
CA LYS A 39 -13.17 -12.13 7.74
C LYS A 39 -13.35 -10.69 8.19
N THR A 40 -14.23 -9.98 7.48
CA THR A 40 -14.84 -8.74 7.95
C THR A 40 -16.17 -9.09 8.59
N ALA A 41 -16.27 -9.09 9.92
CA ALA A 41 -17.43 -9.70 10.57
C ALA A 41 -18.47 -8.72 11.09
N CYS A 42 -18.19 -7.42 11.22
CA CYS A 42 -19.10 -6.59 12.02
C CYS A 42 -19.28 -5.18 11.50
N THR A 43 -20.52 -4.88 11.10
CA THR A 43 -21.04 -3.52 11.06
C THR A 43 -21.61 -3.09 12.42
N ASN A 44 -22.21 -3.99 13.23
CA ASN A 44 -22.95 -3.59 14.44
C ASN A 44 -22.82 -4.45 15.73
N SER A 45 -22.37 -5.72 15.76
CA SER A 45 -22.17 -6.51 17.01
C SER A 45 -21.38 -7.81 16.77
N CYS A 46 -20.40 -8.13 17.64
CA CYS A 46 -19.54 -9.30 17.48
C CYS A 46 -19.52 -10.20 18.73
N VAL A 47 -20.37 -11.21 18.77
CA VAL A 47 -20.25 -12.34 19.73
C VAL A 47 -20.63 -13.65 19.03
N GLY A 48 -19.79 -14.68 19.21
CA GLY A 48 -20.04 -16.05 18.74
C GLY A 48 -19.15 -16.49 17.57
N ALA A 49 -19.07 -17.80 17.33
CA ALA A 49 -18.19 -18.42 16.34
C ALA A 49 -18.36 -17.88 14.90
N ASN A 50 -19.53 -17.30 14.59
CA ASN A 50 -19.89 -16.76 13.29
C ASN A 50 -19.71 -15.23 13.17
N ALA A 51 -19.16 -14.55 14.20
CA ALA A 51 -18.99 -13.10 14.26
C ALA A 51 -17.52 -12.66 14.46
N LYS A 52 -16.56 -13.51 14.09
CA LYS A 52 -15.12 -13.27 14.21
C LYS A 52 -14.58 -12.60 12.96
N GLY A 53 -13.88 -11.47 13.10
CA GLY A 53 -13.35 -10.71 11.96
C GLY A 53 -13.20 -9.21 12.21
N TRP A 54 -12.27 -8.56 11.52
CA TRP A 54 -11.92 -7.16 11.75
C TRP A 54 -13.04 -6.18 11.38
N ILE A 55 -13.03 -5.00 12.00
CA ILE A 55 -13.90 -3.89 11.60
C ILE A 55 -13.20 -3.06 10.55
N GLN A 56 -13.97 -2.61 9.57
CA GLN A 56 -13.40 -1.80 8.50
C GLN A 56 -13.15 -0.35 8.95
N GLU A 57 -13.82 0.13 10.01
CA GLU A 57 -13.68 1.48 10.58
C GLU A 57 -12.31 1.78 11.24
N GLY A 58 -11.94 3.06 11.24
CA GLY A 58 -10.74 3.57 11.94
C GLY A 58 -9.44 3.34 11.16
N THR A 59 -8.74 2.24 11.45
CA THR A 59 -7.46 1.89 10.79
C THR A 59 -7.56 0.67 9.87
N GLY A 60 -8.74 0.03 9.83
CA GLY A 60 -9.04 -1.15 9.04
C GLY A 60 -8.07 -2.32 9.24
N PHE A 61 -7.75 -3.02 8.15
CA PHE A 61 -6.79 -4.12 8.14
C PHE A 61 -5.45 -3.64 7.58
N LYS A 62 -4.36 -4.06 8.22
CA LYS A 62 -3.00 -3.85 7.75
C LYS A 62 -2.30 -5.19 7.60
N ARG A 63 -1.50 -5.30 6.55
CA ARG A 63 -0.71 -6.50 6.24
C ARG A 63 0.69 -6.10 5.84
N PHE A 64 1.67 -6.69 6.50
CA PHE A 64 3.08 -6.57 6.18
C PHE A 64 3.63 -7.97 5.87
N GLY A 65 4.48 -8.05 4.86
CA GLY A 65 5.28 -9.22 4.56
C GLY A 65 6.65 -8.81 4.03
N SER A 66 7.67 -9.58 4.36
CA SER A 66 9.01 -9.39 3.78
C SER A 66 9.79 -10.69 3.71
N THR A 67 10.57 -10.82 2.64
CA THR A 67 11.61 -11.83 2.47
C THR A 67 12.92 -11.09 2.21
N TYR A 68 13.79 -11.05 3.23
CA TYR A 68 15.00 -10.23 3.19
C TYR A 68 16.18 -10.84 3.97
N ASN A 69 17.39 -10.37 3.68
CA ASN A 69 18.60 -10.65 4.44
C ASN A 69 18.75 -9.63 5.58
N PRO A 70 18.74 -10.04 6.86
CA PRO A 70 18.79 -9.11 7.98
C PRO A 70 20.13 -8.38 8.16
N SER A 71 21.22 -8.89 7.57
CA SER A 71 22.53 -8.24 7.64
C SER A 71 22.72 -7.19 6.55
N THR A 72 22.18 -7.43 5.36
CA THR A 72 22.38 -6.55 4.19
C THR A 72 21.17 -5.68 3.87
N HIS A 73 19.99 -6.05 4.38
CA HIS A 73 18.66 -5.52 4.04
C HIS A 73 18.23 -5.79 2.59
N GLU A 74 18.96 -6.63 1.85
CA GLU A 74 18.56 -7.05 0.51
C GLU A 74 17.31 -7.92 0.56
N GLY A 75 16.36 -7.68 -0.34
CA GLY A 75 15.11 -8.44 -0.42
C GLY A 75 13.90 -7.57 -0.73
N SER A 76 12.72 -8.17 -0.61
CA SER A 76 11.46 -7.52 -0.92
C SER A 76 10.61 -7.31 0.32
N TYR A 77 9.90 -6.18 0.35
CA TYR A 77 9.05 -5.73 1.44
C TYR A 77 7.72 -5.28 0.87
N LYS A 78 6.64 -5.59 1.56
CA LYS A 78 5.30 -5.24 1.12
C LYS A 78 4.43 -4.90 2.30
N PHE A 79 3.77 -3.77 2.22
CA PHE A 79 2.83 -3.30 3.22
C PHE A 79 1.56 -2.85 2.52
N ALA A 80 0.40 -3.24 3.04
CA ALA A 80 -0.87 -2.67 2.62
C ALA A 80 -1.78 -2.36 3.80
N TRP A 81 -2.62 -1.35 3.62
CA TRP A 81 -3.70 -1.04 4.54
C TRP A 81 -4.98 -0.67 3.80
N GLN A 82 -6.13 -0.97 4.39
CA GLN A 82 -7.45 -0.60 3.89
C GLN A 82 -8.11 0.35 4.90
N ALA A 83 -8.61 1.50 4.44
CA ALA A 83 -8.75 2.68 5.29
C ALA A 83 -10.07 2.80 6.08
N GLY A 84 -11.13 2.07 5.72
CA GLY A 84 -12.45 2.39 6.27
C GLY A 84 -13.58 1.54 5.69
N THR A 85 -14.75 1.51 6.35
CA THR A 85 -15.96 0.83 5.83
C THR A 85 -16.31 1.26 4.43
N GLY A 86 -16.63 0.29 3.57
CA GLY A 86 -16.96 0.54 2.17
C GLY A 86 -15.77 0.86 1.27
N ASP A 87 -14.54 0.89 1.81
CA ASP A 87 -13.32 0.97 1.01
C ASP A 87 -13.18 -0.29 0.14
N SER A 88 -13.15 -0.09 -1.17
CA SER A 88 -13.08 -1.14 -2.18
C SER A 88 -11.63 -1.52 -2.54
N HIS A 89 -10.65 -0.78 -2.02
CA HIS A 89 -9.24 -0.95 -2.38
C HIS A 89 -8.32 -0.80 -1.18
N SER A 90 -7.22 -1.53 -1.22
CA SER A 90 -6.13 -1.33 -0.27
C SER A 90 -5.12 -0.35 -0.85
N ARG A 91 -4.43 0.39 0.00
CA ARG A 91 -3.25 1.17 -0.38
C ARG A 91 -2.03 0.32 -0.09
N MET A 92 -1.07 0.30 -1.00
CA MET A 92 0.04 -0.63 -0.95
C MET A 92 1.37 0.07 -1.21
N PHE A 93 2.33 -0.22 -0.35
CA PHE A 93 3.74 -0.01 -0.57
C PHE A 93 4.41 -1.34 -0.90
N ALA A 94 5.17 -1.38 -1.99
CA ALA A 94 6.06 -2.48 -2.33
C ALA A 94 7.47 -1.91 -2.46
N MET A 95 8.47 -2.66 -2.00
CA MET A 95 9.86 -2.23 -2.07
C MET A 95 10.76 -3.40 -2.38
N ASN A 96 11.73 -3.18 -3.26
CA ASN A 96 12.84 -4.09 -3.48
C ASN A 96 14.16 -3.42 -3.10
N MET A 97 14.98 -4.13 -2.35
CA MET A 97 16.28 -3.69 -1.87
C MET A 97 17.36 -4.58 -2.47
N SER A 98 18.45 -3.98 -2.94
CA SER A 98 19.66 -4.68 -3.37
C SER A 98 20.88 -4.19 -2.61
N TYR A 99 21.89 -5.05 -2.52
CA TYR A 99 23.16 -4.74 -1.86
C TYR A 99 24.35 -5.16 -2.71
N ASN A 100 25.27 -4.23 -2.95
CA ASN A 100 26.53 -4.48 -3.63
C ASN A 100 27.64 -4.64 -2.58
N SER A 101 28.14 -5.86 -2.40
CA SER A 101 29.17 -6.19 -1.42
C SER A 101 30.57 -5.68 -1.80
N THR A 102 30.82 -5.32 -3.06
CA THR A 102 32.09 -4.74 -3.47
C THR A 102 32.16 -3.26 -3.12
N THR A 103 31.06 -2.53 -3.32
CA THR A 103 31.00 -1.08 -3.06
C THR A 103 30.34 -0.73 -1.73
N GLU A 104 29.81 -1.72 -1.01
CA GLU A 104 29.02 -1.56 0.22
C GLU A 104 27.79 -0.66 0.04
N VAL A 105 27.29 -0.51 -1.19
CA VAL A 105 26.15 0.33 -1.53
C VAL A 105 24.85 -0.46 -1.46
N ARG A 106 23.83 0.13 -0.84
CA ARG A 106 22.45 -0.38 -0.87
C ARG A 106 21.60 0.47 -1.80
N THR A 107 20.68 -0.16 -2.52
CA THR A 107 19.73 0.55 -3.38
C THR A 107 18.33 0.02 -3.16
N GLY A 108 17.38 0.93 -2.99
CA GLY A 108 15.97 0.63 -2.84
C GLY A 108 15.15 1.16 -4.00
N GLN A 109 14.16 0.38 -4.41
CA GLN A 109 13.12 0.75 -5.35
C GLN A 109 11.78 0.61 -4.63
N ALA A 110 11.16 1.73 -4.30
CA ALA A 110 9.87 1.80 -3.63
C ALA A 110 8.77 2.13 -4.65
N PHE A 111 7.64 1.45 -4.52
CA PHE A 111 6.47 1.55 -5.37
C PHE A 111 5.25 1.77 -4.50
N PHE A 112 4.35 2.63 -4.94
CA PHE A 112 3.08 2.86 -4.27
C PHE A 112 1.90 2.96 -5.24
N GLY A 113 0.76 2.49 -4.77
CA GLY A 113 -0.52 2.55 -5.47
C GLY A 113 -1.60 1.79 -4.71
N PHE A 114 -2.69 1.49 -5.40
CA PHE A 114 -3.81 0.75 -4.88
C PHE A 114 -3.75 -0.72 -5.32
N SER A 115 -4.29 -1.57 -4.46
CA SER A 115 -4.48 -3.01 -4.63
C SER A 115 -5.96 -3.35 -4.49
N GLY A 116 -6.34 -4.60 -4.72
CA GLY A 116 -7.69 -5.07 -4.42
C GLY A 116 -8.06 -4.95 -2.94
N ALA A 117 -9.34 -5.16 -2.63
CA ALA A 117 -9.81 -5.20 -1.26
C ALA A 117 -9.17 -6.39 -0.51
N MET A 118 -8.80 -6.17 0.74
CA MET A 118 -8.31 -7.22 1.65
C MET A 118 -9.45 -8.04 2.29
N ASN A 119 -10.72 -7.78 1.92
CA ASN A 119 -11.92 -8.38 2.50
C ASN A 119 -12.52 -9.49 1.59
N PRO A 120 -13.47 -10.32 2.09
CA PRO A 120 -14.04 -11.44 1.32
C PRO A 120 -15.01 -11.01 0.21
N GLN A 121 -15.38 -9.72 0.14
CA GLN A 121 -16.24 -9.22 -0.94
C GLN A 121 -15.49 -9.15 -2.26
N SER A 122 -14.16 -9.23 -2.24
CA SER A 122 -13.40 -9.29 -3.46
C SER A 122 -13.31 -10.71 -4.00
N THR A 123 -13.86 -10.90 -5.20
CA THR A 123 -13.70 -12.12 -6.01
C THR A 123 -12.39 -12.13 -6.82
N ASP A 124 -11.52 -11.14 -6.60
CA ASP A 124 -10.29 -10.98 -7.39
C ASP A 124 -9.12 -11.78 -6.78
N SER A 125 -8.64 -12.78 -7.51
CA SER A 125 -7.47 -13.58 -7.13
C SER A 125 -6.17 -12.75 -7.01
N THR A 126 -6.17 -11.51 -7.51
CA THR A 126 -5.04 -10.56 -7.49
C THR A 126 -5.19 -9.47 -6.42
N ASN A 127 -5.96 -9.72 -5.34
CA ASN A 127 -6.12 -8.75 -4.25
C ASN A 127 -4.83 -8.30 -3.57
N SER A 128 -3.76 -9.06 -3.77
CA SER A 128 -2.44 -8.72 -3.28
C SER A 128 -1.61 -7.96 -4.32
N ASP A 129 -2.06 -7.78 -5.56
CA ASP A 129 -1.24 -7.18 -6.60
C ASP A 129 -1.34 -5.66 -6.58
N LEU A 130 -0.23 -5.00 -6.86
CA LEU A 130 -0.25 -3.56 -7.12
C LEU A 130 -0.96 -3.32 -8.46
N LYS A 131 -2.17 -2.76 -8.41
CA LYS A 131 -3.01 -2.51 -9.59
C LYS A 131 -2.71 -1.16 -10.25
N GLY A 132 -2.28 -0.18 -9.46
CA GLY A 132 -1.91 1.15 -9.91
C GLY A 132 -2.66 2.25 -9.16
N MET A 133 -2.71 3.47 -9.69
CA MET A 133 -3.18 4.65 -8.97
C MET A 133 -4.65 4.94 -9.17
N ILE A 134 -5.31 5.33 -8.07
CA ILE A 134 -6.60 6.02 -8.08
C ILE A 134 -6.34 7.46 -7.67
N CYS A 135 -6.18 8.34 -8.65
CA CYS A 135 -5.79 9.73 -8.39
C CYS A 135 -6.96 10.63 -7.93
N ASN A 136 -8.20 10.26 -8.28
CA ASN A 136 -9.41 10.93 -7.81
C ASN A 136 -10.25 9.99 -6.95
N TRP A 137 -9.80 9.75 -5.71
CA TRP A 137 -10.45 8.81 -4.79
C TRP A 137 -11.80 9.30 -4.26
N ALA A 138 -11.87 10.57 -3.84
CA ALA A 138 -13.04 11.14 -3.15
C ALA A 138 -13.57 12.42 -3.80
N GLY A 139 -12.97 12.88 -4.90
CA GLY A 139 -13.44 14.08 -5.59
C GLY A 139 -14.67 13.81 -6.46
N PRO A 140 -15.36 14.88 -6.91
CA PRO A 140 -16.52 14.76 -7.78
C PRO A 140 -16.23 13.94 -9.03
N GLY A 141 -17.17 13.04 -9.37
CA GLY A 141 -17.04 12.14 -10.53
C GLY A 141 -15.90 11.13 -10.43
N GLY A 142 -15.32 10.95 -9.23
CA GLY A 142 -14.28 9.96 -8.96
C GLY A 142 -14.70 8.54 -9.32
N THR A 143 -13.76 7.77 -9.87
CA THR A 143 -13.93 6.33 -10.06
C THR A 143 -12.91 5.61 -9.19
N HIS A 144 -13.30 4.49 -8.58
CA HIS A 144 -12.39 3.64 -7.81
C HIS A 144 -11.71 2.61 -8.72
N ASN A 145 -11.40 2.98 -9.97
CA ASN A 145 -10.73 2.11 -10.91
C ASN A 145 -9.24 2.50 -10.96
N PRO A 146 -8.33 1.64 -10.50
CA PRO A 146 -6.90 1.88 -10.67
C PRO A 146 -6.55 2.00 -12.15
N ASN A 147 -5.71 2.98 -12.49
CA ASN A 147 -5.11 3.07 -13.81
C ASN A 147 -3.66 2.56 -13.79
N ASN A 148 -3.04 2.47 -14.97
CA ASN A 148 -1.70 1.92 -15.16
C ASN A 148 -0.56 2.84 -14.71
N HIS A 149 -0.84 3.86 -13.91
CA HIS A 149 0.17 4.70 -13.26
C HIS A 149 0.47 4.21 -11.84
N PHE A 150 1.67 4.51 -11.34
CA PHE A 150 2.07 4.23 -9.96
C PHE A 150 3.11 5.22 -9.48
N GLN A 151 3.20 5.39 -8.16
CA GLN A 151 4.28 6.17 -7.58
C GLN A 151 5.55 5.32 -7.51
N TYR A 152 6.69 5.91 -7.85
CA TYR A 152 7.99 5.25 -7.79
C TYR A 152 9.04 6.16 -7.17
N GLN A 153 9.88 5.59 -6.30
CA GLN A 153 11.02 6.29 -5.74
C GLN A 153 12.23 5.36 -5.63
N ARG A 154 13.39 5.84 -6.07
CA ARG A 154 14.67 5.14 -5.93
C ARG A 154 15.53 5.81 -4.88
N ILE A 155 15.96 5.04 -3.89
CA ILE A 155 16.82 5.48 -2.80
C ILE A 155 18.15 4.74 -2.82
N THR A 156 19.21 5.37 -2.36
CA THR A 156 20.55 4.76 -2.27
C THR A 156 21.18 5.09 -0.93
N LEU A 157 21.87 4.14 -0.31
CA LEU A 157 22.70 4.38 0.86
C LEU A 157 24.13 4.00 0.51
N GLY A 158 25.02 5.00 0.52
CA GLY A 158 26.44 4.82 0.29
C GLY A 158 27.14 4.08 1.43
N ALA A 159 28.31 3.50 1.16
CA ALA A 159 29.08 2.71 2.12
C ALA A 159 29.33 3.41 3.47
N SER A 160 29.59 4.71 3.43
CA SER A 160 29.88 5.55 4.60
C SER A 160 28.79 6.56 4.92
N SER A 161 27.63 6.47 4.25
CA SER A 161 26.53 7.41 4.45
C SER A 161 25.70 7.00 5.67
N SER A 162 25.25 7.97 6.45
CA SER A 162 24.24 7.78 7.51
C SER A 162 22.81 7.90 7.00
N ASP A 163 22.63 8.58 5.87
CA ASP A 163 21.32 8.95 5.34
C ASP A 163 21.11 8.40 3.93
N TRP A 164 19.85 8.04 3.66
CA TRP A 164 19.42 7.62 2.33
C TRP A 164 19.38 8.81 1.38
N ASP A 165 20.11 8.71 0.28
CA ASP A 165 19.99 9.63 -0.83
C ASP A 165 18.76 9.23 -1.68
N ILE A 166 17.78 10.12 -1.72
CA ILE A 166 16.70 10.04 -2.69
C ILE A 166 17.29 10.53 -4.01
N SER A 167 17.74 9.60 -4.84
CA SER A 167 18.49 9.94 -6.05
C SER A 167 17.77 11.03 -6.85
N SER A 168 18.43 12.16 -7.03
CA SER A 168 17.88 13.37 -7.66
C SER A 168 17.77 13.25 -9.19
N ALA A 169 18.12 12.10 -9.75
CA ALA A 169 17.93 11.81 -11.16
C ALA A 169 16.44 11.90 -11.53
N SER A 170 16.13 12.51 -12.67
CA SER A 170 14.76 12.79 -13.14
C SER A 170 13.85 11.55 -13.26
N ASN A 171 14.43 10.34 -13.24
CA ASN A 171 13.71 9.07 -13.31
C ASN A 171 13.59 8.32 -11.98
N SER A 172 14.07 8.91 -10.89
CA SER A 172 14.12 8.28 -9.58
C SER A 172 13.09 8.78 -8.58
N ASN A 173 12.34 9.84 -8.92
CA ASN A 173 11.31 10.39 -8.06
C ASN A 173 10.05 10.68 -8.88
N LYS A 174 9.04 9.81 -8.75
CA LYS A 174 7.81 9.78 -9.55
C LYS A 174 6.58 9.76 -8.63
N ILE A 175 6.42 10.79 -7.80
CA ILE A 175 5.38 10.82 -6.75
C ILE A 175 4.25 11.83 -7.02
N SER A 176 4.52 12.85 -7.83
CA SER A 176 3.54 13.90 -8.15
C SER A 176 2.45 13.35 -9.07
N TYR A 177 1.19 13.70 -8.81
CA TYR A 177 0.08 13.30 -9.66
C TYR A 177 -0.98 14.39 -9.73
N ALA A 178 -1.73 14.41 -10.83
CA ALA A 178 -2.92 15.24 -10.93
C ALA A 178 -4.11 14.48 -10.31
N PRO A 179 -4.85 15.03 -9.33
CA PRO A 179 -6.05 14.43 -8.74
C PRO A 179 -7.25 14.40 -9.72
N THR A 180 -7.08 13.73 -10.86
CA THR A 180 -8.11 13.48 -11.87
C THR A 180 -8.30 11.98 -12.05
N ASN A 181 -9.40 11.55 -12.67
CA ASN A 181 -9.65 10.11 -12.89
C ASN A 181 -8.56 9.44 -13.74
N LEU A 182 -7.87 10.20 -14.59
CA LEU A 182 -6.82 9.70 -15.48
C LEU A 182 -5.41 9.93 -14.93
N CYS A 183 -5.26 10.44 -13.70
CA CYS A 183 -3.98 10.93 -13.17
C CYS A 183 -3.28 11.96 -14.09
N ALA A 184 -4.01 12.60 -15.00
CA ALA A 184 -3.45 13.44 -16.05
C ALA A 184 -4.12 14.81 -16.11
N VAL A 185 -3.36 15.81 -16.54
CA VAL A 185 -3.82 17.19 -16.77
C VAL A 185 -3.00 17.81 -17.91
N SER A 186 -3.66 18.49 -18.83
CA SER A 186 -2.99 19.31 -19.86
C SER A 186 -2.67 20.69 -19.29
N GLY A 187 -1.41 21.11 -19.33
CA GLY A 187 -0.99 22.46 -18.91
C GLY A 187 -0.73 22.63 -17.41
N GLY A 188 -0.69 21.53 -16.64
CA GLY A 188 -0.50 21.54 -15.19
C GLY A 188 -1.79 21.83 -14.42
N LEU A 189 -1.93 21.26 -13.22
CA LEU A 189 -3.06 21.53 -12.34
C LEU A 189 -2.68 22.59 -11.32
N ASN A 190 -3.55 23.59 -11.17
CA ASN A 190 -3.48 24.52 -10.06
C ASN A 190 -4.57 24.17 -9.03
N PHE A 191 -4.20 23.98 -7.77
CA PHE A 191 -5.14 23.77 -6.69
C PHE A 191 -4.69 24.46 -5.41
N ASP A 192 -5.68 24.84 -4.60
CA ASP A 192 -5.49 25.46 -3.30
C ASP A 192 -5.05 24.38 -2.29
N VAL A 193 -3.76 24.35 -1.95
CA VAL A 193 -3.15 23.32 -1.10
C VAL A 193 -3.51 23.50 0.37
N ASP A 194 -3.76 24.72 0.82
CA ASP A 194 -4.04 25.05 2.22
C ASP A 194 -5.50 25.42 2.48
N ALA A 195 -6.34 25.36 1.43
CA ALA A 195 -7.77 25.63 1.46
C ALA A 195 -8.12 27.05 1.96
N ASN A 196 -7.26 28.03 1.67
CA ASN A 196 -7.45 29.43 2.09
C ASN A 196 -8.37 30.24 1.14
N GLY A 197 -8.85 29.62 0.05
CA GLY A 197 -9.69 30.24 -0.97
C GLY A 197 -8.91 30.88 -2.14
N THR A 198 -7.57 30.80 -2.13
CA THR A 198 -6.71 31.42 -3.13
C THR A 198 -5.83 30.38 -3.81
N VAL A 199 -6.05 30.16 -5.11
CA VAL A 199 -5.12 29.41 -5.97
C VAL A 199 -3.97 30.34 -6.36
N ALA A 200 -3.05 30.57 -5.43
CA ALA A 200 -1.89 31.45 -5.64
C ALA A 200 -0.75 30.71 -6.39
N GLY A 201 0.17 31.49 -6.98
CA GLY A 201 1.42 30.92 -7.48
C GLY A 201 2.26 30.35 -6.33
N GLY A 202 2.75 29.12 -6.46
CA GLY A 202 3.53 28.44 -5.42
C GLY A 202 3.12 26.98 -5.22
N LYS A 203 2.88 26.56 -3.97
CA LYS A 203 2.44 25.19 -3.67
C LYS A 203 1.12 24.91 -4.38
N GLY A 204 1.06 23.79 -5.10
CA GLY A 204 -0.13 23.39 -5.85
C GLY A 204 -0.29 24.08 -7.20
N ALA A 205 0.66 24.92 -7.63
CA ALA A 205 0.65 25.52 -8.96
C ALA A 205 1.36 24.61 -9.99
N SER A 206 0.82 24.54 -11.21
CA SER A 206 1.36 23.80 -12.36
C SER A 206 1.76 22.35 -12.05
N VAL A 207 1.03 21.69 -11.16
CA VAL A 207 1.31 20.29 -10.79
C VAL A 207 1.09 19.41 -12.01
N ALA A 208 2.19 18.89 -12.55
CA ALA A 208 2.17 17.93 -13.63
C ALA A 208 2.06 16.50 -13.07
N ASN A 209 1.59 15.58 -13.93
CA ASN A 209 1.71 14.16 -13.63
C ASN A 209 3.18 13.75 -13.68
N GLY A 210 3.69 13.27 -12.57
CA GLY A 210 5.02 12.71 -12.44
C GLY A 210 5.00 11.22 -12.12
N LEU A 211 3.85 10.56 -12.17
CA LEU A 211 3.76 9.12 -11.92
C LEU A 211 4.51 8.32 -12.97
N ASP A 212 4.98 7.16 -12.56
CA ASP A 212 5.56 6.16 -13.45
C ASP A 212 4.46 5.42 -14.23
N THR A 213 4.86 4.64 -15.21
CA THR A 213 3.99 3.89 -16.13
C THR A 213 4.48 2.47 -16.32
N LEU A 214 3.71 1.65 -17.02
CA LEU A 214 4.12 0.28 -17.37
C LEU A 214 5.44 0.29 -18.17
N ASP A 215 6.30 -0.67 -17.87
CA ASP A 215 7.45 -0.96 -18.71
C ASP A 215 6.99 -1.60 -20.04
N SER A 216 7.79 -1.42 -21.09
CA SER A 216 7.48 -1.97 -22.42
C SER A 216 7.23 -3.49 -22.35
N GLY A 217 6.11 -3.93 -22.93
CA GLY A 217 5.71 -5.35 -22.94
C GLY A 217 5.07 -5.86 -21.64
N LYS A 218 4.87 -5.02 -20.62
CA LYS A 218 4.13 -5.37 -19.40
C LYS A 218 2.66 -4.99 -19.52
N SER A 219 1.78 -5.85 -19.02
CA SER A 219 0.32 -5.67 -19.08
C SER A 219 -0.30 -5.14 -17.78
N SER A 220 0.47 -5.06 -16.69
CA SER A 220 0.01 -4.58 -15.39
C SER A 220 1.13 -3.91 -14.60
N VAL A 221 0.74 -3.12 -13.59
CA VAL A 221 1.69 -2.48 -12.66
C VAL A 221 2.45 -3.55 -11.88
N GLN A 222 1.78 -4.59 -11.39
CA GLN A 222 2.43 -5.74 -10.73
C GLN A 222 3.53 -6.37 -11.63
N ALA A 223 3.22 -6.66 -12.89
CA ALA A 223 4.20 -7.24 -13.82
C ALA A 223 5.37 -6.29 -14.13
N THR A 224 5.14 -4.99 -14.02
CA THR A 224 6.17 -3.94 -14.15
C THR A 224 7.10 -3.97 -12.95
N ILE A 225 6.58 -3.93 -11.71
CA ILE A 225 7.43 -3.94 -10.51
C ILE A 225 8.20 -5.26 -10.37
N GLU A 226 7.59 -6.39 -10.75
CA GLU A 226 8.26 -7.69 -10.82
C GLU A 226 9.38 -7.71 -11.86
N GLY A 227 9.14 -7.10 -13.03
CA GLY A 227 10.18 -6.89 -14.04
C GLY A 227 11.34 -6.03 -13.55
N ARG A 228 11.09 -5.16 -12.57
CA ARG A 228 12.09 -4.32 -11.88
C ARG A 228 12.72 -5.00 -10.65
N GLY A 229 12.48 -6.30 -10.47
CA GLY A 229 13.14 -7.13 -9.45
C GLY A 229 12.36 -7.29 -8.15
N PHE A 230 11.16 -6.71 -8.02
CA PHE A 230 10.30 -7.00 -6.87
C PHE A 230 9.83 -8.46 -6.90
N VAL A 231 9.86 -9.13 -5.75
CA VAL A 231 9.31 -10.48 -5.59
C VAL A 231 8.32 -10.45 -4.44
N ASN A 232 7.12 -10.99 -4.66
CA ASN A 232 6.13 -11.09 -3.59
C ASN A 232 6.72 -11.89 -2.40
N PRO A 233 6.71 -11.33 -1.18
CA PRO A 233 7.17 -12.04 0.00
C PRO A 233 6.39 -13.33 0.23
N ILE A 234 7.07 -14.37 0.72
CA ILE A 234 6.49 -15.72 0.88
C ILE A 234 5.28 -15.71 1.83
N TYR A 235 5.39 -14.94 2.92
CA TYR A 235 4.32 -14.78 3.91
C TYR A 235 3.62 -13.43 3.76
N TYR A 236 3.50 -12.92 2.52
CA TYR A 236 2.55 -11.85 2.26
C TYR A 236 1.16 -12.46 2.28
#